data_AF-A0A1Q6L854-F1
#
_entry.id   AF-A0A1Q6L854-F1
#
_cell.length_a   1.000
_cell.length_b   1.000
_cell.length_c   1.000
_cell.angle_alpha   90.00
_cell.angle_beta   90.00
_cell.angle_gamma   90.00
#
_symmetry.space_group_name_H-M   'P 1'
#
loop_
_entity.id
_entity.type
_entity.pdbx_description
1 polymer ?
#
loop_
_entity_poly.entity_id
_entity_poly.type
_entity_poly.pdbx_seq_one_letter_code
_entity_poly.pdbx_strand_id
1 'polypeptide(L)'
;MKKEKILKIIIAILLILILLGVGLTEVIGNYFVNYAIARSGAGGDRKISQESTIEVLGEDEKIIENNKKIAKENSEKWSEAIQQKQVEVKARFNLPEFPVLNMFQIVANRKAKYDIKEASSLKQVKKSKTPILFIHGDKDDFVPEYMCEKLYDATNCKKEKIIIHGAGHTDGKYREPEKYYNTIFDWISR
;
A
#
# COMPACT_ATOMS: atom_id res chain seq x y z
N MET A 1 -6.21 -59.29 3.52
CA MET A 1 -7.58 -58.78 3.79
C MET A 1 -7.68 -57.66 4.85
N LYS A 2 -7.43 -57.88 6.17
CA LYS A 2 -7.59 -56.79 7.17
C LYS A 2 -6.63 -55.60 6.94
N LYS A 3 -5.35 -55.86 6.66
CA LYS A 3 -4.33 -54.83 6.39
C LYS A 3 -4.64 -53.97 5.15
N GLU A 4 -5.13 -54.58 4.07
CA GLU A 4 -5.49 -53.86 2.84
C GLU A 4 -6.74 -52.99 3.02
N LYS A 5 -7.73 -53.44 3.81
CA LYS A 5 -8.89 -52.60 4.17
C LYS A 5 -8.48 -51.39 5.00
N ILE A 6 -7.59 -51.58 5.98
CA ILE A 6 -7.05 -50.49 6.79
C ILE A 6 -6.26 -49.50 5.91
N LEU A 7 -5.42 -49.99 5.00
CA LEU A 7 -4.66 -49.15 4.08
C LEU A 7 -5.57 -48.29 3.18
N LYS A 8 -6.65 -48.86 2.64
CA LYS A 8 -7.63 -48.11 1.82
C LYS A 8 -8.33 -47.02 2.62
N ILE A 9 -8.67 -47.28 3.89
CA ILE A 9 -9.28 -46.29 4.77
C ILE A 9 -8.30 -45.14 5.06
N ILE A 10 -7.03 -45.45 5.33
CA ILE A 10 -5.99 -44.43 5.56
C ILE A 10 -5.82 -43.56 4.32
N ILE A 11 -5.75 -44.15 3.13
CA ILE A 11 -5.64 -43.40 1.87
C ILE A 11 -6.86 -42.49 1.68
N ALA A 12 -8.07 -42.99 1.92
CA ALA A 12 -9.29 -42.18 1.80
C ALA A 12 -9.28 -40.99 2.77
N ILE A 13 -8.86 -41.19 4.03
CA ILE A 13 -8.73 -40.11 5.01
C ILE A 13 -7.68 -39.08 4.57
N LEU A 14 -6.52 -39.52 4.06
CA LEU A 14 -5.49 -38.63 3.55
C LEU A 14 -5.99 -37.80 2.36
N LEU A 15 -6.71 -38.41 1.43
CA LEU A 15 -7.33 -37.69 0.29
C LEU A 15 -8.34 -36.64 0.75
N ILE A 16 -9.16 -36.96 1.75
CA ILE A 16 -10.12 -36.02 2.34
C ILE A 16 -9.39 -34.84 3.00
N LEU A 17 -8.33 -35.12 3.78
CA LEU A 17 -7.52 -34.06 4.41
C LEU A 17 -6.84 -33.16 3.37
N ILE A 18 -6.36 -33.71 2.26
CA ILE A 18 -5.79 -32.93 1.15
C ILE A 18 -6.86 -32.04 0.53
N LEU A 19 -8.05 -32.58 0.22
CA LEU A 19 -9.17 -31.81 -0.35
C LEU A 19 -9.61 -30.67 0.58
N LEU A 20 -9.68 -30.93 1.89
CA LEU A 20 -9.96 -29.90 2.89
C LEU A 20 -8.86 -28.82 2.92
N GLY A 21 -7.58 -29.21 2.85
CA GLY A 21 -6.46 -28.28 2.79
C GLY A 21 -6.49 -27.40 1.54
N VAL A 22 -6.85 -27.96 0.38
CA VAL A 22 -7.03 -27.21 -0.87
C VAL A 22 -8.21 -26.23 -0.75
N GLY A 23 -9.36 -26.69 -0.23
CA GLY A 23 -10.52 -25.84 -0.01
C GLY A 23 -10.23 -24.68 0.94
N LEU A 24 -9.54 -24.94 2.05
CA LEU A 24 -9.13 -23.92 3.02
C LEU A 24 -8.17 -22.91 2.39
N THR A 25 -7.23 -23.38 1.56
CA THR A 25 -6.29 -22.53 0.82
C THR A 25 -7.02 -21.59 -0.14
N GLU A 26 -8.02 -22.09 -0.87
CA GLU A 26 -8.85 -21.26 -1.76
C GLU A 26 -9.65 -20.22 -0.98
N VAL A 27 -10.27 -20.58 0.14
CA VAL A 27 -11.06 -19.63 0.94
C VAL A 27 -10.19 -18.53 1.53
N ILE A 28 -9.13 -18.90 2.25
CA ILE A 28 -8.22 -17.95 2.91
C ILE A 28 -7.48 -17.12 1.87
N GLY A 29 -6.91 -17.77 0.85
CA GLY A 29 -6.15 -17.09 -0.19
C GLY A 29 -7.02 -16.13 -1.01
N ASN A 30 -8.26 -16.50 -1.37
CA ASN A 30 -9.16 -15.59 -2.08
C ASN A 30 -9.57 -14.40 -1.21
N TYR A 31 -9.82 -14.60 0.08
CA TYR A 31 -10.10 -13.50 1.02
C TYR A 31 -8.95 -12.47 1.00
N PHE A 32 -7.72 -12.91 1.22
CA PHE A 32 -6.56 -12.00 1.26
C PHE A 32 -6.21 -11.40 -0.10
N VAL A 33 -6.35 -12.14 -1.20
CA VAL A 33 -6.16 -11.58 -2.54
C VAL A 33 -7.18 -10.49 -2.83
N ASN A 34 -8.45 -10.72 -2.51
CA ASN A 34 -9.45 -9.68 -2.71
C ASN A 34 -9.21 -8.50 -1.78
N TYR A 35 -8.82 -8.74 -0.53
CA TYR A 35 -8.51 -7.67 0.42
C TYR A 35 -7.29 -6.83 0.00
N ALA A 36 -6.22 -7.46 -0.49
CA ALA A 36 -4.96 -6.79 -0.81
C ALA A 36 -4.89 -6.26 -2.25
N ILE A 37 -5.51 -6.95 -3.21
CA ILE A 37 -5.42 -6.64 -4.65
C ILE A 37 -6.72 -6.05 -5.18
N ALA A 38 -7.90 -6.40 -4.65
CA ALA A 38 -9.13 -5.81 -5.17
C ALA A 38 -9.18 -4.33 -4.78
N ARG A 39 -9.21 -3.48 -5.81
CA ARG A 39 -9.43 -2.03 -5.75
C ARG A 39 -10.87 -1.69 -5.29
N SER A 40 -11.41 -2.34 -4.25
CA SER A 40 -12.72 -1.99 -3.71
C SER A 40 -12.68 -0.74 -2.82
N GLY A 41 -11.51 -0.12 -2.64
CA GLY A 41 -11.40 1.24 -2.11
C GLY A 41 -11.53 2.28 -3.22
N ALA A 42 -12.11 3.44 -2.88
CA ALA A 42 -12.42 4.56 -3.79
C ALA A 42 -11.21 5.21 -4.51
N GLY A 43 -10.01 4.63 -4.44
CA GLY A 43 -8.80 5.18 -5.04
C GLY A 43 -8.60 4.85 -6.53
N GLY A 44 -9.29 3.82 -7.04
CA GLY A 44 -9.09 3.28 -8.40
C GLY A 44 -9.84 4.00 -9.52
N ASP A 45 -10.93 4.70 -9.21
CA ASP A 45 -11.87 5.29 -10.18
C ASP A 45 -11.78 6.83 -10.24
N ARG A 46 -10.58 7.39 -10.07
CA ARG A 46 -10.38 8.82 -10.30
C ARG A 46 -10.37 9.09 -11.81
N LYS A 47 -11.52 9.49 -12.36
CA LYS A 47 -11.60 10.10 -13.70
C LYS A 47 -10.85 11.44 -13.65
N ILE A 48 -9.67 11.50 -14.27
CA ILE A 48 -8.94 12.75 -14.45
C ILE A 48 -9.54 13.45 -15.68
N SER A 49 -10.19 14.59 -15.46
CA SER A 49 -10.58 15.51 -16.54
C SER A 49 -9.31 16.04 -17.22
N GLN A 50 -9.23 15.91 -18.55
CA GLN A 50 -8.08 16.34 -19.36
C GLN A 50 -8.03 17.86 -19.62
N GLU A 51 -8.88 18.67 -18.98
CA GLU A 51 -8.98 20.12 -19.24
C GLU A 51 -7.88 20.97 -18.58
N SER A 52 -6.83 20.37 -18.02
CA SER A 52 -5.75 21.14 -17.37
C SER A 52 -4.62 21.49 -18.33
N THR A 53 -4.91 22.43 -19.24
CA THR A 53 -3.90 23.42 -19.60
C THR A 53 -4.38 24.74 -19.01
N ILE A 54 -3.81 25.15 -17.87
CA ILE A 54 -4.20 26.38 -17.18
C ILE A 54 -3.15 27.44 -17.50
N GLU A 55 -3.53 28.46 -18.28
CA GLU A 55 -2.87 29.77 -18.22
C GLU A 55 -3.39 30.45 -16.95
N VAL A 56 -2.49 30.70 -15.99
CA VAL A 56 -2.84 31.28 -14.70
C VAL A 56 -3.19 32.75 -14.90
N LEU A 57 -4.48 33.09 -14.78
CA LEU A 57 -4.97 34.47 -14.74
C LEU A 57 -5.22 34.87 -13.28
N GLY A 58 -5.19 36.17 -12.97
CA GLY A 58 -5.26 36.69 -11.59
C GLY A 58 -6.50 36.33 -10.76
N GLU A 59 -7.55 35.77 -11.37
CA GLU A 59 -8.68 35.17 -10.63
C GLU A 59 -8.34 33.79 -10.05
N ASP A 60 -7.42 33.05 -10.67
CA ASP A 60 -6.99 31.72 -10.24
C ASP A 60 -6.26 31.76 -8.90
N GLU A 61 -5.50 32.83 -8.62
CA GLU A 61 -4.83 33.02 -7.33
C GLU A 61 -5.85 33.08 -6.18
N LYS A 62 -6.98 33.77 -6.37
CA LYS A 62 -8.05 33.82 -5.37
C LYS A 62 -8.74 32.48 -5.19
N ILE A 63 -8.91 31.71 -6.27
CA ILE A 63 -9.47 30.36 -6.23
C ILE A 63 -8.50 29.41 -5.51
N ILE A 64 -7.20 29.52 -5.77
CA ILE A 64 -6.14 28.75 -5.10
C ILE A 64 -6.10 29.09 -3.61
N GLU A 65 -6.17 30.37 -3.24
CA GLU A 65 -6.22 30.83 -1.85
C GLU A 65 -7.45 30.28 -1.12
N ASN A 66 -8.62 30.35 -1.76
CA ASN A 66 -9.87 29.85 -1.19
C ASN A 66 -9.86 28.31 -1.06
N ASN A 67 -9.31 27.61 -2.05
CA ASN A 67 -9.13 26.16 -2.01
C ASN A 67 -8.14 25.72 -0.93
N LYS A 68 -7.05 26.48 -0.72
CA LYS A 68 -6.11 26.25 0.40
C LYS A 68 -6.81 26.41 1.74
N LYS A 69 -7.64 27.45 1.88
CA LYS A 69 -8.43 27.68 3.10
C LYS A 69 -9.43 26.55 3.36
N ILE A 70 -10.20 26.16 2.35
CA ILE A 70 -11.15 25.04 2.42
C ILE A 70 -10.43 23.72 2.72
N ALA A 71 -9.27 23.48 2.10
CA ALA A 71 -8.47 22.28 2.35
C ALA A 71 -7.92 22.24 3.78
N LYS A 72 -7.52 23.40 4.33
CA LYS A 72 -7.08 23.53 5.72
C LYS A 72 -8.24 23.27 6.69
N GLU A 73 -9.39 23.90 6.47
CA GLU A 73 -10.60 23.69 7.29
C GLU A 73 -11.10 22.24 7.23
N ASN A 74 -11.05 21.61 6.06
CA ASN A 74 -11.40 20.20 5.90
C ASN A 74 -10.37 19.26 6.54
N SER A 75 -9.08 19.63 6.52
CA SER A 75 -8.02 18.89 7.19
C SER A 75 -8.15 18.98 8.71
N GLU A 76 -8.51 20.15 9.25
CA GLU A 76 -8.76 20.35 10.68
C GLU A 76 -9.96 19.51 11.12
N LYS A 77 -11.07 19.55 10.36
CA LYS A 77 -12.24 18.69 10.59
C LYS A 77 -11.93 17.20 10.48
N TRP A 78 -11.09 16.78 9.52
CA TRP A 78 -10.67 15.39 9.36
C TRP A 78 -9.75 14.94 10.50
N SER A 79 -8.84 15.82 10.95
CA SER A 79 -7.91 15.55 12.05
C SER A 79 -8.63 15.44 13.39
N GLU A 80 -9.69 16.24 13.61
CA GLU A 80 -10.62 16.09 14.74
C GLU A 80 -11.44 14.80 14.64
N ALA A 81 -11.86 14.40 13.43
CA ALA A 81 -12.61 13.17 13.20
C ALA A 81 -11.77 11.89 13.31
N ILE A 82 -10.43 11.99 13.24
CA ILE A 82 -9.49 10.86 13.27
C ILE A 82 -8.75 10.77 14.63
N GLN A 83 -9.32 11.32 15.71
CA GLN A 83 -8.94 10.85 17.04
C GLN A 83 -9.48 9.43 17.26
N GLN A 84 -8.56 8.46 17.12
CA GLN A 84 -8.71 7.00 17.28
C GLN A 84 -9.10 6.22 16.02
N LYS A 85 -8.09 5.74 15.29
CA LYS A 85 -8.07 4.33 14.85
C LYS A 85 -6.64 3.85 14.60
N GLN A 86 -6.31 2.77 15.30
CA GLN A 86 -4.99 2.16 15.51
C GLN A 86 -4.44 1.48 14.24
N VAL A 87 -3.14 1.68 13.98
CA VAL A 87 -2.11 0.72 13.49
C VAL A 87 -2.64 -0.63 12.96
N GLU A 88 -2.80 -0.78 11.65
CA GLU A 88 -3.65 -1.85 11.09
C GLU A 88 -3.02 -2.69 9.96
N VAL A 89 -2.02 -3.52 10.27
CA VAL A 89 -1.80 -4.77 9.50
C VAL A 89 -1.24 -5.88 10.39
N LYS A 90 -0.22 -5.61 11.23
CA LYS A 90 0.27 -6.60 12.20
C LYS A 90 -0.73 -6.86 13.34
N ALA A 91 -1.58 -5.87 13.66
CA ALA A 91 -2.56 -5.93 14.74
C ALA A 91 -3.93 -6.51 14.34
N ARG A 92 -4.28 -6.53 13.05
CA ARG A 92 -5.71 -6.64 12.65
C ARG A 92 -6.25 -8.07 12.64
N PHE A 93 -5.41 -9.06 12.35
CA PHE A 93 -5.87 -10.44 12.18
C PHE A 93 -5.30 -11.42 13.22
N ASN A 94 -4.21 -11.06 13.91
CA ASN A 94 -3.53 -11.91 14.91
C ASN A 94 -3.30 -13.37 14.42
N LEU A 95 -3.11 -13.54 13.10
CA LEU A 95 -2.95 -14.83 12.43
C LEU A 95 -1.46 -15.19 12.34
N PRO A 96 -1.12 -16.49 12.45
CA PRO A 96 0.24 -16.93 12.25
C PRO A 96 0.65 -16.75 10.78
N GLU A 97 1.91 -16.38 10.57
CA GLU A 97 2.49 -16.21 9.23
C GLU A 97 2.37 -17.49 8.39
N PHE A 98 2.65 -18.63 9.02
CA PHE A 98 2.44 -19.95 8.46
C PHE A 98 1.14 -20.56 9.01
N PRO A 99 0.26 -21.13 8.16
CA PRO A 99 0.36 -21.25 6.69
C PRO A 99 -0.32 -20.12 5.91
N VAL A 100 -0.82 -19.08 6.59
CA VAL A 100 -1.71 -18.06 5.99
C VAL A 100 -1.07 -17.34 4.82
N LEU A 101 0.18 -16.89 4.94
CA LEU A 101 0.88 -16.22 3.84
C LEU A 101 1.13 -17.16 2.66
N ASN A 102 1.37 -18.45 2.91
CA ASN A 102 1.53 -19.44 1.84
C ASN A 102 0.22 -19.62 1.06
N MET A 103 -0.91 -19.68 1.76
CA MET A 103 -2.22 -19.80 1.12
C MET A 103 -2.55 -18.57 0.27
N PHE A 104 -2.28 -17.36 0.80
CA PHE A 104 -2.37 -16.12 0.02
C PHE A 104 -1.47 -16.15 -1.22
N GLN A 105 -0.19 -16.51 -1.07
CA GLN A 105 0.77 -16.56 -2.17
C GLN A 105 0.34 -17.51 -3.30
N ILE A 106 -0.19 -18.69 -2.97
CA ILE A 106 -0.67 -19.68 -3.95
C ILE A 106 -1.79 -19.08 -4.80
N VAL A 107 -2.81 -18.50 -4.15
CA VAL A 107 -3.97 -17.93 -4.85
C VAL A 107 -3.57 -16.66 -5.61
N ALA A 108 -2.73 -15.82 -5.01
CA ALA A 108 -2.26 -14.58 -5.62
C ALA A 108 -1.42 -14.86 -6.88
N ASN A 109 -0.47 -15.79 -6.85
CA ASN A 109 0.33 -16.13 -8.04
C ASN A 109 -0.56 -16.65 -9.18
N ARG A 110 -1.60 -17.44 -8.87
CA ARG A 110 -2.57 -17.91 -9.87
C ARG A 110 -3.41 -16.78 -10.47
N LYS A 111 -3.85 -15.82 -9.65
CA LYS A 111 -4.71 -14.70 -10.08
C LYS A 111 -3.94 -13.56 -10.76
N ALA A 112 -2.78 -13.20 -10.20
CA ALA A 112 -1.98 -12.06 -10.63
C ALA A 112 -1.14 -12.36 -11.88
N LYS A 113 -0.91 -13.64 -12.21
CA LYS A 113 -0.05 -14.10 -13.33
C LYS A 113 1.41 -13.60 -13.25
N TYR A 114 1.85 -13.15 -12.07
CA TYR A 114 3.25 -12.83 -11.75
C TYR A 114 3.56 -13.29 -10.32
N ASP A 115 4.82 -13.57 -10.01
CA ASP A 115 5.24 -13.91 -8.64
C ASP A 115 5.23 -12.62 -7.79
N ILE A 116 4.49 -12.59 -6.68
CA ILE A 116 4.51 -11.42 -5.78
C ILE A 116 5.93 -11.10 -5.29
N LYS A 117 6.85 -12.08 -5.26
CA LYS A 117 8.26 -11.83 -4.93
C LYS A 117 8.98 -10.96 -5.97
N GLU A 118 8.47 -10.90 -7.20
CA GLU A 118 8.90 -9.94 -8.22
C GLU A 118 8.34 -8.55 -7.97
N ALA A 119 7.17 -8.42 -7.32
CA ALA A 119 6.59 -7.14 -6.90
C ALA A 119 7.29 -6.50 -5.68
N SER A 120 8.43 -7.05 -5.23
CA SER A 120 9.21 -6.47 -4.13
C SER A 120 9.73 -5.07 -4.49
N SER A 121 9.22 -4.03 -3.82
CA SER A 121 9.64 -2.65 -4.03
C SER A 121 11.17 -2.47 -3.91
N LEU A 122 11.83 -3.16 -2.97
CA LEU A 122 13.28 -3.15 -2.82
C LEU A 122 14.03 -3.67 -4.05
N LYS A 123 13.52 -4.72 -4.71
CA LYS A 123 14.13 -5.23 -5.95
C LYS A 123 13.87 -4.30 -7.13
N GLN A 124 12.72 -3.63 -7.15
CA GLN A 124 12.33 -2.73 -8.22
C GLN A 124 13.12 -1.41 -8.18
N VAL A 125 13.24 -0.78 -7.02
CA VAL A 125 14.00 0.48 -6.89
C VAL A 125 15.49 0.31 -7.22
N LYS A 126 16.08 -0.86 -6.93
CA LYS A 126 17.47 -1.21 -7.32
C LYS A 126 17.70 -1.20 -8.83
N LYS A 127 16.66 -1.51 -9.61
CA LYS A 127 16.70 -1.59 -11.08
C LYS A 127 16.23 -0.29 -11.75
N SER A 128 15.64 0.63 -10.98
CA SER A 128 15.08 1.86 -11.52
C SER A 128 16.17 2.75 -12.10
N LYS A 129 15.89 3.34 -13.26
CA LYS A 129 16.67 4.42 -13.87
C LYS A 129 15.94 5.76 -13.81
N THR A 130 14.66 5.74 -13.51
CA THR A 130 13.82 6.93 -13.37
C THR A 130 14.18 7.63 -12.06
N PRO A 131 14.45 8.95 -12.06
CA PRO A 131 14.69 9.68 -10.82
C PRO A 131 13.54 9.51 -9.82
N ILE A 132 13.86 9.33 -8.53
CA ILE A 132 12.85 9.09 -7.49
C ILE A 132 12.95 10.14 -6.37
N LEU A 133 11.85 10.83 -6.11
CA LEU A 133 11.66 11.63 -4.89
C LEU A 133 10.87 10.80 -3.86
N PHE A 134 11.46 10.59 -2.69
CA PHE A 134 10.83 9.95 -1.54
C PHE A 134 10.28 11.01 -0.57
N ILE A 135 9.04 10.89 -0.16
CA ILE A 135 8.40 11.79 0.81
C ILE A 135 7.78 10.91 1.89
N HIS A 136 8.16 11.11 3.16
CA HIS A 136 7.68 10.27 4.26
C HIS A 136 7.49 11.08 5.55
N GLY A 137 6.63 10.60 6.44
CA GLY A 137 6.41 11.18 7.78
C GLY A 137 7.08 10.36 8.88
N ASP A 138 7.74 11.01 9.84
CA ASP A 138 8.44 10.32 10.94
C ASP A 138 7.51 9.77 12.04
N LYS A 139 6.21 10.07 11.96
CA LYS A 139 5.14 9.52 12.80
C LYS A 139 4.17 8.64 12.03
N ASP A 140 4.55 8.17 10.83
CA ASP A 140 3.76 7.20 10.10
C ASP A 140 3.71 5.87 10.88
N ASP A 141 2.52 5.59 11.41
CA ASP A 141 2.21 4.41 12.20
C ASP A 141 1.64 3.25 11.34
N PHE A 142 1.46 3.48 10.03
CA PHE A 142 1.03 2.49 9.07
C PHE A 142 2.22 1.92 8.27
N VAL A 143 3.10 2.79 7.75
CA VAL A 143 4.37 2.42 7.12
C VAL A 143 5.50 3.14 7.87
N PRO A 144 6.22 2.44 8.78
CA PRO A 144 7.28 3.06 9.56
C PRO A 144 8.38 3.70 8.70
N GLU A 145 8.92 4.84 9.16
CA GLU A 145 9.95 5.63 8.47
C GLU A 145 11.13 4.80 7.94
N TYR A 146 11.62 3.83 8.74
CA TYR A 146 12.75 2.99 8.34
C TYR A 146 12.51 2.20 7.03
N MET A 147 11.25 1.97 6.64
CA MET A 147 10.93 1.31 5.37
C MET A 147 11.23 2.24 4.18
N CYS A 148 10.95 3.54 4.31
CA CYS A 148 11.37 4.55 3.34
C CYS A 148 12.89 4.61 3.25
N GLU A 149 13.59 4.63 4.39
CA GLU A 149 15.06 4.60 4.46
C GLU A 149 15.64 3.43 3.68
N LYS A 150 15.12 2.21 3.90
CA LYS A 150 15.55 1.01 3.17
C LYS A 150 15.35 1.13 1.65
N LEU A 151 14.26 1.74 1.20
CA LEU A 151 14.00 1.97 -0.23
C LEU A 151 14.96 3.02 -0.80
N TYR A 152 15.17 4.11 -0.07
CA TYR A 152 16.10 5.17 -0.44
C TYR A 152 17.51 4.61 -0.60
N ASP A 153 18.02 3.87 0.38
CA ASP A 153 19.35 3.26 0.36
C ASP A 153 19.52 2.27 -0.79
N ALA A 154 18.49 1.46 -1.07
CA ALA A 154 18.50 0.49 -2.16
C ALA A 154 18.43 1.11 -3.56
N THR A 155 18.10 2.40 -3.69
CA THR A 155 17.91 3.07 -4.99
C THR A 155 19.25 3.50 -5.61
N ASN A 156 19.45 3.16 -6.89
CA ASN A 156 20.71 3.38 -7.62
C ASN A 156 20.63 4.47 -8.71
N CYS A 157 19.54 5.23 -8.78
CA CYS A 157 19.36 6.35 -9.70
C CYS A 157 19.39 7.71 -8.96
N LYS A 158 19.24 8.82 -9.69
CA LYS A 158 19.06 10.16 -9.11
C LYS A 158 17.91 10.09 -8.10
N LYS A 159 18.18 10.42 -6.85
CA LYS A 159 17.22 10.27 -5.75
C LYS A 159 17.29 11.43 -4.79
N GLU A 160 16.15 11.78 -4.22
CA GLU A 160 16.00 12.76 -3.16
C GLU A 160 14.99 12.25 -2.14
N LYS A 161 15.09 12.71 -0.89
CA LYS A 161 14.20 12.29 0.18
C LYS A 161 13.92 13.47 1.10
N ILE A 162 12.66 13.64 1.47
CA ILE A 162 12.26 14.53 2.56
C ILE A 162 11.49 13.74 3.62
N ILE A 163 11.83 14.01 4.89
CA ILE A 163 11.08 13.56 6.05
C ILE A 163 10.32 14.76 6.61
N ILE A 164 9.02 14.56 6.87
CA ILE A 164 8.13 15.57 7.42
C ILE A 164 7.89 15.24 8.88
N HIS A 165 8.33 16.14 9.76
CA HIS A 165 8.33 15.87 11.18
C HIS A 165 6.91 15.96 11.75
N GLY A 166 6.55 14.97 12.56
CA GLY A 166 5.22 14.82 13.13
C GLY A 166 4.15 14.29 12.17
N ALA A 167 4.45 14.00 10.91
CA ALA A 167 3.44 13.56 9.94
C ALA A 167 3.16 12.04 10.05
N GLY A 168 1.88 11.67 10.10
CA GLY A 168 1.40 10.31 9.90
C GLY A 168 1.26 9.94 8.41
N HIS A 169 0.66 8.78 8.13
CA HIS A 169 0.64 8.14 6.81
C HIS A 169 0.15 9.03 5.65
N THR A 170 -0.79 9.94 5.91
CA THR A 170 -1.40 10.81 4.89
C THR A 170 -1.22 12.30 5.16
N ASP A 171 -0.38 12.64 6.14
CA ASP A 171 -0.44 13.96 6.79
C ASP A 171 0.61 14.93 6.27
N GLY A 172 1.60 14.46 5.51
CA GLY A 172 2.76 15.26 5.11
C GLY A 172 2.40 16.62 4.49
N LYS A 173 1.44 16.61 3.55
CA LYS A 173 0.94 17.81 2.86
C LYS A 173 0.18 18.78 3.76
N TYR A 174 -0.28 18.35 4.93
CA TYR A 174 -1.00 19.18 5.89
C TYR A 174 -0.08 19.70 6.99
N ARG A 175 0.95 18.93 7.35
CA ARG A 175 1.88 19.26 8.44
C ARG A 175 2.93 20.29 8.03
N GLU A 176 3.57 20.10 6.88
CA GLU A 176 4.54 21.05 6.31
C GLU A 176 4.20 21.33 4.83
N PRO A 177 3.07 22.01 4.53
CA PRO A 177 2.56 22.15 3.16
C PRO A 177 3.55 22.80 2.21
N GLU A 178 4.18 23.91 2.62
CA GLU A 178 5.15 24.61 1.76
C GLU A 178 6.33 23.73 1.41
N LYS A 179 6.96 23.09 2.42
CA LYS A 179 8.07 22.15 2.18
C LYS A 179 7.64 20.98 1.30
N TYR A 180 6.47 20.39 1.55
CA TYR A 180 5.94 19.28 0.76
C TYR A 180 5.80 19.66 -0.72
N TYR A 181 5.07 20.74 -1.02
CA TYR A 181 4.78 21.12 -2.40
C TYR A 181 5.98 21.75 -3.11
N ASN A 182 6.75 22.61 -2.44
CA ASN A 182 7.94 23.22 -3.05
C ASN A 182 8.96 22.14 -3.43
N THR A 183 9.21 21.15 -2.56
CA THR A 183 10.12 20.03 -2.90
C THR A 183 9.63 19.27 -4.14
N ILE A 184 8.32 19.05 -4.28
CA ILE A 184 7.75 18.37 -5.44
C ILE A 184 7.97 19.20 -6.72
N PHE A 185 7.62 20.49 -6.69
CA PHE A 185 7.75 21.35 -7.87
C PHE A 185 9.21 21.55 -8.25
N ASP A 186 10.08 21.84 -7.28
CA ASP A 186 11.52 21.94 -7.49
C ASP A 186 12.12 20.65 -8.03
N TRP A 187 11.63 19.49 -7.63
CA TRP A 187 12.11 18.20 -8.14
C TRP A 187 11.70 17.97 -9.61
N ILE A 188 10.45 18.27 -9.95
CA ILE A 188 9.89 18.06 -11.30
C ILE A 188 10.52 19.02 -12.31
N SER A 189 10.90 20.23 -11.89
CA SER A 189 11.51 21.24 -12.75
C SER A 189 13.01 21.02 -13.06
N ARG A 190 13.65 19.95 -12.55
CA ARG A 190 15.08 19.63 -12.74
C ARG A 190 15.33 18.61 -13.84
#